data_AF-A0A9D2CAL7-F1
#
_entry.id   AF-A0A9D2CAL7-F1
#
_cell.length_a   1.000
_cell.length_b   1.000
_cell.length_c   1.000
_cell.angle_alpha   90.00
_cell.angle_beta   90.00
_cell.angle_gamma   90.00
#
_symmetry.space_group_name_H-M   'P 1'
#
loop_
_entity.id
_entity.type
_entity.pdbx_description
1 polymer ?
#
loop_
_entity_poly.entity_id
_entity_poly.type
_entity_poly.pdbx_seq_one_letter_code
_entity_poly.pdbx_strand_id
1 'polypeptide(L)'
;MGNNARVSCVVDEAGEEKVVTFDVDSAWGEFLVTENVNAYLIALLPYAMRNSADIRLLAPVSADLLHSIEEFLVPHLAKYDDRLHPTKIHAEALQHGALDNAGAVGTGMSMGVDSFFTVSKYLAPKYRDFKLTHPFVEQVGDLVEDRLSTRHKRNVNERTIDEVADALNLPVVYAYSNVRQLFRMRHYYTHTYTSMFFVHMLNKLFDTYFYSSTVDFGSFSLADSSRHDASHHELLSLQALSTRSLTLLSGGAASSRIEKTQALRDFQPARDYLRVCLFEEFNCMTCWKCRRTLLTMDMQDTLADFGKVMDVERYRENREHYLAWLVKAFRESPDGVSIRELHTFFTQEHPEAMRRIEALYAEVRAARFQPMKRPRRFTVAHDVRKVNPFEPEQLFGAGRAAGKTIEAGATIFFDEIVTVMGRKYLRTRRDSHLKADLAIAMDALTETRNTKGRARKSASAAVHG
;
A
#
# COMPACT_ATOMS: atom_id res chain seq x y z
N MET A 1 -27.65 -11.57 -2.73
CA MET A 1 -26.75 -11.77 -3.87
C MET A 1 -27.56 -11.40 -5.09
N GLY A 2 -27.40 -10.18 -5.59
CA GLY A 2 -28.07 -9.74 -6.81
C GLY A 2 -27.58 -10.57 -8.00
N ASN A 3 -28.31 -10.52 -9.11
CA ASN A 3 -27.77 -11.00 -10.37
C ASN A 3 -26.55 -10.13 -10.71
N ASN A 4 -25.40 -10.76 -10.92
CA ASN A 4 -24.21 -10.12 -11.46
C ASN A 4 -24.12 -10.45 -12.95
N ALA A 5 -23.70 -9.49 -13.76
CA ALA A 5 -23.25 -9.75 -15.12
C ALA A 5 -21.75 -10.10 -15.09
N ARG A 6 -21.36 -11.09 -15.91
CA ARG A 6 -19.98 -11.59 -15.96
C ARG A 6 -19.50 -11.74 -17.38
N VAL A 7 -18.24 -11.38 -17.60
CA VAL A 7 -17.44 -11.76 -18.77
C VAL A 7 -16.20 -12.50 -18.33
N SER A 8 -15.64 -13.32 -19.22
CA SER A 8 -14.43 -14.09 -18.96
C SER A 8 -13.52 -14.19 -20.18
N CYS A 9 -12.22 -14.21 -19.94
CA CYS A 9 -11.21 -14.47 -20.96
C CYS A 9 -10.30 -15.61 -20.49
N VAL A 10 -9.99 -16.54 -21.40
CA VAL A 10 -8.96 -17.56 -21.18
C VAL A 10 -7.60 -16.95 -21.48
N VAL A 11 -6.65 -17.15 -20.59
CA VAL A 11 -5.25 -16.77 -20.76
C VAL A 11 -4.42 -18.04 -20.64
N ASP A 12 -3.68 -18.39 -21.69
CA ASP A 12 -2.71 -19.48 -21.67
C ASP A 12 -1.35 -18.94 -21.22
N GLU A 13 -0.80 -19.50 -20.15
CA GLU A 13 0.56 -19.23 -19.70
C GLU A 13 1.37 -20.53 -19.78
N ALA A 14 2.20 -20.64 -20.83
CA ALA A 14 3.06 -21.81 -21.05
C ALA A 14 2.30 -23.15 -21.06
N GLY A 15 1.10 -23.18 -21.66
CA GLY A 15 0.24 -24.36 -21.71
C GLY A 15 -0.68 -24.55 -20.50
N GLU A 16 -0.62 -23.65 -19.50
CA GLU A 16 -1.57 -23.61 -18.39
C GLU A 16 -2.68 -22.59 -18.68
N GLU A 17 -3.90 -23.09 -18.88
CA GLU A 17 -5.08 -22.23 -19.06
C GLU A 17 -5.58 -21.67 -17.74
N LYS A 18 -5.69 -20.33 -17.68
CA LYS A 18 -6.24 -19.58 -16.56
C LYS A 18 -7.43 -18.75 -17.03
N VAL A 19 -8.56 -18.83 -16.32
CA VAL A 19 -9.78 -18.09 -16.68
C VAL A 19 -9.88 -16.82 -15.85
N VAL A 20 -9.63 -15.66 -16.48
CA VAL A 20 -9.85 -14.35 -15.87
C VAL A 20 -11.32 -13.99 -15.96
N THR A 21 -11.97 -13.72 -14.83
CA THR A 21 -13.36 -13.27 -14.75
C THR A 21 -13.45 -11.80 -14.36
N PHE A 22 -14.48 -11.13 -14.85
CA PHE A 22 -14.85 -9.78 -14.43
C PHE A 22 -16.35 -9.72 -14.17
N ASP A 23 -16.71 -9.21 -12.99
CA ASP A 23 -18.07 -9.19 -12.47
C ASP A 23 -18.49 -7.76 -12.15
N VAL A 24 -19.72 -7.42 -12.51
CA VAL A 24 -20.42 -6.19 -12.12
C VAL A 24 -21.87 -6.51 -11.78
N ASP A 25 -22.55 -5.60 -11.08
CA ASP A 25 -24.00 -5.73 -10.89
C ASP A 25 -24.70 -5.75 -12.25
N SER A 26 -25.78 -6.52 -12.39
CA SER A 26 -26.49 -6.66 -13.69
C SER A 26 -26.95 -5.34 -14.30
N ALA A 27 -27.19 -4.30 -13.50
CA ALA A 27 -27.53 -2.96 -13.98
C ALA A 27 -26.42 -2.33 -14.87
N TRP A 28 -25.18 -2.78 -14.72
CA TRP A 28 -24.02 -2.31 -15.50
C TRP A 28 -23.59 -3.31 -16.59
N GLY A 29 -24.30 -4.43 -16.74
CA GLY A 29 -23.88 -5.54 -17.59
C GLY A 29 -23.80 -5.21 -19.08
N GLU A 30 -24.64 -4.30 -19.57
CA GLU A 30 -24.62 -3.86 -20.96
C GLU A 30 -23.34 -3.10 -21.34
N PHE A 31 -22.61 -2.58 -20.34
CA PHE A 31 -21.37 -1.84 -20.53
C PHE A 31 -20.12 -2.71 -20.50
N LEU A 32 -20.26 -4.02 -20.31
CA LEU A 32 -19.14 -4.95 -20.39
C LEU A 32 -18.59 -4.99 -21.82
N VAL A 33 -17.26 -4.85 -21.93
CA VAL A 33 -16.56 -4.93 -23.22
C VAL A 33 -16.30 -6.39 -23.57
N THR A 34 -16.73 -6.80 -24.77
CA THR A 34 -16.51 -8.14 -25.34
C THR A 34 -15.90 -8.10 -26.74
N GLU A 35 -15.82 -6.91 -27.34
CA GLU A 35 -15.36 -6.65 -28.70
C GLU A 35 -13.84 -6.76 -28.85
N ASN A 36 -13.09 -6.50 -27.77
CA ASN A 36 -11.65 -6.50 -27.76
C ASN A 36 -11.06 -6.96 -26.42
N VAL A 37 -9.74 -7.17 -26.41
CA VAL A 37 -8.97 -7.60 -25.23
C VAL A 37 -8.07 -6.51 -24.65
N ASN A 38 -8.41 -5.23 -24.87
CA ASN A 38 -7.64 -4.09 -24.37
C ASN A 38 -7.33 -4.22 -22.87
N ALA A 39 -8.36 -4.46 -22.06
CA ALA A 39 -8.23 -4.60 -20.62
C ALA A 39 -7.22 -5.70 -20.26
N TYR A 40 -7.33 -6.88 -20.87
CA TYR A 40 -6.46 -8.02 -20.57
C TYR A 40 -5.01 -7.77 -20.98
N LEU A 41 -4.77 -7.13 -22.14
CA LEU A 41 -3.43 -6.67 -22.52
C LEU A 41 -2.86 -5.73 -21.46
N ILE A 42 -3.63 -4.75 -21.00
CA ILE A 42 -3.21 -3.78 -19.98
C ILE A 42 -2.86 -4.46 -18.66
N ALA A 43 -3.69 -5.40 -18.20
CA ALA A 43 -3.45 -6.13 -16.96
C ALA A 43 -2.18 -6.98 -17.01
N LEU A 44 -1.92 -7.65 -18.14
CA LEU A 44 -0.87 -8.64 -18.29
C LEU A 44 0.45 -8.07 -18.82
N LEU A 45 0.45 -6.88 -19.42
CA LEU A 45 1.66 -6.22 -19.89
C LEU A 45 2.75 -6.10 -18.81
N PRO A 46 2.49 -5.53 -17.61
CA PRO A 46 3.51 -5.45 -16.57
C PRO A 46 3.96 -6.83 -16.06
N TYR A 47 3.11 -7.86 -16.19
CA TYR A 47 3.44 -9.23 -15.83
C TYR A 47 4.40 -9.85 -16.84
N ALA A 48 4.11 -9.72 -18.14
CA ALA A 48 4.94 -10.24 -19.22
C ALA A 48 6.33 -9.59 -19.24
N MET A 49 6.41 -8.26 -19.10
CA MET A 49 7.67 -7.53 -19.06
C MET A 49 8.58 -7.98 -17.91
N ARG A 50 8.02 -8.36 -16.76
CA ARG A 50 8.78 -8.82 -15.58
C ARG A 50 9.17 -10.30 -15.63
N ASN A 51 8.47 -11.09 -16.45
CA ASN A 51 8.73 -12.53 -16.61
C ASN A 51 9.43 -12.85 -17.94
N SER A 52 9.95 -11.84 -18.64
CA SER A 52 10.62 -11.98 -19.93
C SER A 52 9.79 -12.73 -20.97
N ALA A 53 8.48 -12.42 -21.02
CA ALA A 53 7.53 -13.04 -21.92
C ALA A 53 7.04 -12.06 -22.99
N ASP A 54 6.71 -12.60 -24.16
CA ASP A 54 5.97 -11.94 -25.23
C ASP A 54 4.48 -12.29 -25.11
N ILE A 55 3.60 -11.47 -25.70
CA ILE A 55 2.14 -11.63 -25.61
C ILE A 55 1.58 -11.92 -27.01
N ARG A 56 0.70 -12.92 -27.11
CA ARG A 56 -0.11 -13.18 -28.32
C ARG A 56 -1.59 -12.95 -28.00
N LEU A 57 -2.26 -12.13 -28.81
CA LEU A 57 -3.66 -11.77 -28.66
C LEU A 57 -4.48 -12.47 -29.76
N LEU A 58 -5.30 -13.45 -29.36
CA LEU A 58 -6.15 -14.24 -30.27
C LEU A 58 -7.50 -13.58 -30.56
N ALA A 59 -7.84 -12.52 -29.82
CA ALA A 59 -9.03 -11.70 -30.01
C ALA A 59 -8.62 -10.26 -30.36
N PRO A 60 -9.52 -9.45 -30.95
CA PRO A 60 -9.17 -8.11 -31.41
C PRO A 60 -8.63 -7.21 -30.31
N VAL A 61 -7.73 -6.30 -30.67
CA VAL A 61 -7.22 -5.22 -29.81
C VAL A 61 -7.36 -3.88 -30.54
N SER A 62 -7.63 -2.80 -29.82
CA SER A 62 -7.72 -1.48 -30.45
C SER A 62 -6.38 -1.06 -31.05
N ALA A 63 -6.39 -0.64 -32.32
CA ALA A 63 -5.17 -0.34 -33.07
C ALA A 63 -4.37 0.82 -32.47
N ASP A 64 -5.05 1.83 -31.93
CA ASP A 64 -4.44 2.98 -31.23
C ASP A 64 -3.85 2.63 -29.86
N LEU A 65 -4.52 1.75 -29.11
CA LEU A 65 -3.96 1.23 -27.86
C LEU A 65 -2.69 0.44 -28.14
N LEU A 66 -2.74 -0.50 -29.08
CA LEU A 66 -1.59 -1.33 -29.43
C LEU A 66 -0.42 -0.47 -29.91
N HIS A 67 -0.67 0.44 -30.86
CA HIS A 67 0.34 1.40 -31.32
C HIS A 67 0.95 2.18 -30.15
N SER A 68 0.12 2.69 -29.23
CA SER A 68 0.63 3.49 -28.11
C SER A 68 1.50 2.67 -27.14
N ILE A 69 1.13 1.41 -26.92
CA ILE A 69 1.89 0.49 -26.09
C ILE A 69 3.23 0.13 -26.77
N GLU A 70 3.20 -0.23 -28.05
CA GLU A 70 4.38 -0.69 -28.79
C GLU A 70 5.37 0.43 -29.11
N GLU A 71 4.89 1.63 -29.41
CA GLU A 71 5.76 2.76 -29.82
C GLU A 71 6.19 3.63 -28.63
N PHE A 72 5.31 3.82 -27.64
CA PHE A 72 5.60 4.74 -26.53
C PHE A 72 5.81 4.01 -25.20
N LEU A 73 4.95 3.08 -24.80
CA LEU A 73 5.03 2.56 -23.43
C LEU A 73 6.18 1.57 -23.23
N VAL A 74 6.15 0.44 -23.94
CA VAL A 74 7.10 -0.67 -23.76
C VAL A 74 8.55 -0.26 -24.02
N PRO A 75 8.88 0.41 -25.15
CA PRO A 75 10.26 0.77 -25.45
C PRO A 75 10.84 1.73 -24.41
N HIS A 76 10.04 2.69 -23.94
CA HIS A 76 10.52 3.67 -22.96
C HIS A 76 10.70 3.05 -21.58
N LEU A 77 9.80 2.18 -21.14
CA LEU A 77 9.98 1.47 -19.86
C LEU A 77 11.21 0.55 -19.88
N ALA A 78 11.35 -0.28 -20.92
CA ALA A 78 12.47 -1.22 -21.04
C ALA A 78 13.82 -0.52 -21.25
N LYS A 79 13.85 0.64 -21.91
CA LYS A 79 15.08 1.42 -22.12
C LYS A 79 15.69 1.98 -20.84
N TYR A 80 14.85 2.34 -19.86
CA TYR A 80 15.29 2.95 -18.59
C TYR A 80 15.22 1.98 -17.40
N ASP A 81 14.94 0.70 -17.67
CA ASP A 81 14.93 -0.37 -16.70
C ASP A 81 15.29 -1.72 -17.35
N ASP A 82 16.53 -2.17 -17.17
CA ASP A 82 17.08 -3.41 -17.72
C ASP A 82 16.42 -4.69 -17.19
N ARG A 83 15.61 -4.60 -16.13
CA ARG A 83 14.83 -5.72 -15.58
C ARG A 83 13.49 -5.89 -16.29
N LEU A 84 13.08 -4.93 -17.11
CA LEU A 84 11.86 -5.01 -17.89
C LEU A 84 12.20 -5.48 -19.31
N HIS A 85 11.74 -6.67 -19.65
CA HIS A 85 11.84 -7.20 -21.00
C HIS A 85 11.02 -6.33 -21.98
N PRO A 86 11.57 -5.99 -23.15
CA PRO A 86 10.84 -5.33 -24.23
C PRO A 86 9.87 -6.33 -24.88
N THR A 87 8.80 -6.67 -24.16
CA THR A 87 7.73 -7.59 -24.55
C THR A 87 7.20 -7.25 -25.93
N LYS A 88 7.27 -8.22 -26.85
CA LYS A 88 6.63 -8.13 -28.16
C LYS A 88 5.16 -8.51 -28.05
N ILE A 89 4.30 -7.83 -28.80
CA ILE A 89 2.86 -8.09 -28.79
C ILE A 89 2.47 -8.52 -30.21
N HIS A 90 1.86 -9.70 -30.32
CA HIS A 90 1.41 -10.26 -31.58
C HIS A 90 -0.12 -10.33 -31.59
N ALA A 91 -0.77 -9.42 -32.32
CA ALA A 91 -2.22 -9.38 -32.44
C ALA A 91 -2.69 -10.05 -33.74
N GLU A 92 -3.64 -10.99 -33.64
CA GLU A 92 -4.26 -11.65 -34.82
C GLU A 92 -5.24 -10.71 -35.55
N ALA A 93 -5.85 -9.77 -34.83
CA ALA A 93 -6.82 -8.84 -35.37
C ALA A 93 -6.76 -7.48 -34.68
N LEU A 94 -7.03 -6.42 -35.44
CA LEU A 94 -7.13 -5.05 -34.95
C LEU A 94 -8.58 -4.56 -35.01
N GLN A 95 -9.04 -3.95 -33.92
CA GLN A 95 -10.25 -3.15 -33.92
C GLN A 95 -9.91 -1.73 -34.37
N HIS A 96 -10.53 -1.29 -35.45
CA HIS A 96 -10.46 0.08 -35.95
C HIS A 96 -11.72 0.84 -35.54
N GLY A 97 -11.55 2.10 -35.13
CA GLY A 97 -12.66 2.94 -34.66
C GLY A 97 -12.86 2.90 -33.14
N ALA A 98 -13.56 3.91 -32.65
CA ALA A 98 -13.95 4.04 -31.25
C ALA A 98 -15.08 3.03 -30.93
N LEU A 99 -15.10 2.50 -29.71
CA LEU A 99 -16.32 1.90 -29.17
C LEU A 99 -17.33 3.01 -28.86
N ASP A 100 -18.61 2.74 -29.12
CA ASP A 100 -19.68 3.58 -28.60
C ASP A 100 -19.71 3.45 -27.06
N ASN A 101 -19.84 4.58 -26.37
CA ASN A 101 -19.91 4.64 -24.92
C ASN A 101 -21.08 5.52 -24.45
N ALA A 102 -21.45 5.40 -23.18
CA ALA A 102 -22.53 6.17 -22.55
C ALA A 102 -22.11 7.59 -22.11
N GLY A 103 -20.89 8.04 -22.43
CA GLY A 103 -20.42 9.37 -22.07
C GLY A 103 -20.10 9.56 -20.59
N ALA A 104 -19.98 8.49 -19.79
CA ALA A 104 -19.80 8.62 -18.35
C ALA A 104 -18.40 9.15 -18.01
N VAL A 105 -18.36 10.04 -17.01
CA VAL A 105 -17.12 10.48 -16.36
C VAL A 105 -16.98 9.75 -15.02
N GLY A 106 -15.91 8.97 -14.88
CA GLY A 106 -15.64 8.12 -13.72
C GLY A 106 -14.42 8.52 -12.90
N THR A 107 -14.39 8.11 -11.63
CA THR A 107 -13.16 8.11 -10.80
C THR A 107 -13.23 7.05 -9.71
N GLY A 108 -12.06 6.56 -9.29
CA GLY A 108 -11.94 5.54 -8.24
C GLY A 108 -12.32 6.07 -6.86
N MET A 109 -13.15 5.35 -6.12
CA MET A 109 -13.62 5.71 -4.78
C MET A 109 -12.97 4.84 -3.69
N SER A 110 -11.72 5.17 -3.34
CA SER A 110 -11.00 4.52 -2.23
C SER A 110 -11.26 5.17 -0.86
N MET A 111 -11.99 6.30 -0.84
CA MET A 111 -12.22 7.15 0.33
C MET A 111 -10.96 7.74 0.98
N GLY A 112 -9.81 7.63 0.33
CA GLY A 112 -8.58 8.32 0.71
C GLY A 112 -8.57 9.79 0.29
N VAL A 113 -7.51 10.50 0.68
CA VAL A 113 -7.31 11.93 0.35
C VAL A 113 -7.31 12.16 -1.16
N ASP A 114 -6.63 11.33 -1.96
CA ASP A 114 -6.55 11.56 -3.42
C ASP A 114 -7.89 11.33 -4.10
N SER A 115 -8.61 10.26 -3.75
CA SER A 115 -9.92 9.98 -4.33
C SER A 115 -10.94 11.05 -3.95
N PHE A 116 -11.00 11.47 -2.68
CA PHE A 116 -11.91 12.55 -2.29
C PHE A 116 -11.52 13.88 -2.94
N PHE A 117 -10.22 14.16 -3.10
CA PHE A 117 -9.79 15.37 -3.78
C PHE A 117 -10.26 15.38 -5.25
N THR A 118 -10.04 14.29 -5.98
CA THR A 118 -10.52 14.14 -7.36
C THR A 118 -12.04 14.30 -7.43
N VAL A 119 -12.78 13.62 -6.54
CA VAL A 119 -14.25 13.75 -6.46
C VAL A 119 -14.66 15.20 -6.22
N SER A 120 -14.06 15.88 -5.24
CA SER A 120 -14.39 17.27 -4.91
C SER A 120 -14.15 18.22 -6.09
N LYS A 121 -13.10 17.97 -6.89
CA LYS A 121 -12.74 18.77 -8.06
C LYS A 121 -13.74 18.60 -9.21
N TYR A 122 -14.27 17.40 -9.39
CA TYR A 122 -15.11 17.05 -10.54
C TYR A 122 -16.60 16.87 -10.20
N LEU A 123 -17.03 17.06 -8.94
CA LEU A 123 -18.45 17.04 -8.59
C LEU A 123 -19.20 18.26 -9.15
N ALA A 124 -18.56 19.44 -9.14
CA ALA A 124 -19.09 20.68 -9.68
C ALA A 124 -18.04 21.47 -10.47
N PRO A 125 -17.48 20.90 -11.56
CA PRO A 125 -16.35 21.50 -12.26
C PRO A 125 -16.78 22.72 -13.08
N LYS A 126 -15.80 23.58 -13.38
CA LYS A 126 -15.97 24.68 -14.33
C LYS A 126 -16.36 24.15 -15.71
N TYR A 127 -15.65 23.12 -16.18
CA TYR A 127 -15.86 22.48 -17.48
C TYR A 127 -16.85 21.34 -17.34
N ARG A 128 -18.07 21.52 -17.87
CA ARG A 128 -19.21 20.64 -17.59
C ARG A 128 -19.07 19.25 -18.18
N ASP A 129 -18.34 19.11 -19.29
CA ASP A 129 -18.06 17.82 -19.94
C ASP A 129 -17.25 16.87 -19.04
N PHE A 130 -16.56 17.41 -18.03
CA PHE A 130 -15.79 16.64 -17.05
C PHE A 130 -16.51 16.48 -15.70
N LYS A 131 -17.82 16.74 -15.64
CA LYS A 131 -18.59 16.55 -14.41
C LYS A 131 -18.66 15.06 -14.09
N LEU A 132 -18.18 14.69 -12.91
CA LEU A 132 -18.23 13.34 -12.38
C LEU A 132 -19.66 12.82 -12.36
N THR A 133 -19.82 11.60 -12.87
CA THR A 133 -21.11 10.90 -12.95
C THR A 133 -21.12 9.62 -12.14
N HIS A 134 -19.98 8.92 -12.03
CA HIS A 134 -19.92 7.61 -11.39
C HIS A 134 -18.66 7.48 -10.52
N PRO A 135 -18.82 7.34 -9.19
CA PRO A 135 -17.81 6.71 -8.34
C PRO A 135 -17.62 5.25 -8.76
N PHE A 136 -16.38 4.82 -8.90
CA PHE A 136 -16.04 3.46 -9.30
C PHE A 136 -15.27 2.74 -8.20
N VAL A 137 -15.74 1.55 -7.81
CA VAL A 137 -15.12 0.72 -6.77
C VAL A 137 -14.53 -0.51 -7.42
N GLU A 138 -13.26 -0.38 -7.73
CA GLU A 138 -12.41 -1.42 -8.28
C GLU A 138 -11.73 -2.24 -7.17
N GLN A 139 -11.55 -3.54 -7.41
CA GLN A 139 -10.85 -4.42 -6.46
C GLN A 139 -9.32 -4.28 -6.58
N VAL A 140 -8.79 -3.09 -6.28
CA VAL A 140 -7.36 -2.76 -6.37
C VAL A 140 -6.75 -2.57 -4.96
N GLY A 141 -5.56 -3.15 -4.71
CA GLY A 141 -4.82 -3.01 -3.44
C GLY A 141 -4.11 -4.28 -2.94
N ASP A 142 -3.17 -4.18 -1.99
CA ASP A 142 -2.38 -5.32 -1.44
C ASP A 142 -3.20 -6.41 -0.69
N LEU A 143 -4.53 -6.29 -0.70
CA LEU A 143 -5.50 -7.19 -0.05
C LEU A 143 -5.55 -8.63 -0.62
N VAL A 144 -4.60 -9.03 -1.46
CA VAL A 144 -4.56 -10.34 -2.13
C VAL A 144 -3.26 -11.11 -1.84
N GLU A 145 -2.25 -10.49 -1.21
CA GLU A 145 -0.97 -11.20 -0.96
C GLU A 145 -1.03 -12.14 0.25
N ASP A 146 -2.05 -12.08 1.11
CA ASP A 146 -2.19 -13.01 2.25
C ASP A 146 -3.20 -14.14 1.97
N ARG A 147 -2.62 -15.28 1.59
CA ARG A 147 -3.10 -16.67 1.70
C ARG A 147 -4.59 -16.88 2.04
N LEU A 148 -5.33 -17.45 1.09
CA LEU A 148 -6.47 -18.36 1.33
C LEU A 148 -7.64 -17.84 2.19
N SER A 149 -7.79 -16.54 2.44
CA SER A 149 -8.91 -16.06 3.25
C SER A 149 -10.16 -15.83 2.37
N THR A 150 -11.22 -16.60 2.66
CA THR A 150 -12.59 -16.44 2.16
C THR A 150 -13.30 -15.17 2.67
N ARG A 151 -12.53 -14.23 3.25
CA ARG A 151 -13.01 -12.92 3.72
C ARG A 151 -12.13 -11.84 3.11
N HIS A 152 -12.56 -11.34 1.95
CA HIS A 152 -12.09 -10.09 1.38
C HIS A 152 -12.36 -8.96 2.37
N LYS A 153 -11.42 -8.67 3.28
CA LYS A 153 -11.52 -7.47 4.13
C LYS A 153 -11.12 -6.29 3.26
N ARG A 154 -12.06 -5.73 2.49
CA ARG A 154 -11.92 -4.33 2.05
C ARG A 154 -11.71 -3.50 3.34
N ASN A 155 -10.77 -2.55 3.33
CA ASN A 155 -10.60 -1.61 4.44
C ASN A 155 -11.76 -0.61 4.56
N VAL A 156 -12.79 -0.77 3.73
CA VAL A 156 -14.02 0.02 3.72
C VAL A 156 -15.15 -0.94 3.34
N ASN A 157 -16.20 -0.97 4.15
CA ASN A 157 -17.41 -1.74 3.85
C ASN A 157 -18.18 -1.08 2.69
N GLU A 158 -18.76 -1.88 1.79
CA GLU A 158 -19.64 -1.42 0.70
C GLU A 158 -20.73 -0.49 1.22
N ARG A 159 -21.33 -0.78 2.37
CA ARG A 159 -22.31 0.11 3.00
C ARG A 159 -21.80 1.53 3.21
N THR A 160 -20.55 1.71 3.67
CA THR A 160 -19.99 3.05 3.87
C THR A 160 -19.78 3.76 2.54
N ILE A 161 -19.45 3.01 1.48
CA ILE A 161 -19.30 3.57 0.15
C ILE A 161 -20.68 3.97 -0.42
N ASP A 162 -21.71 3.17 -0.18
CA ASP A 162 -23.09 3.52 -0.55
C ASP A 162 -23.55 4.80 0.16
N GLU A 163 -23.28 4.94 1.46
CA GLU A 163 -23.56 6.18 2.22
C GLU A 163 -22.82 7.40 1.63
N VAL A 164 -21.58 7.23 1.15
CA VAL A 164 -20.84 8.28 0.44
C VAL A 164 -21.47 8.57 -0.92
N ALA A 165 -21.83 7.56 -1.69
CA ALA A 165 -22.44 7.71 -3.00
C ALA A 165 -23.79 8.44 -2.92
N ASP A 166 -24.60 8.11 -1.91
CA ASP A 166 -25.85 8.79 -1.56
C ASP A 166 -25.59 10.26 -1.19
N ALA A 167 -24.58 10.53 -0.35
CA ALA A 167 -24.20 11.89 0.03
C ALA A 167 -23.69 12.72 -1.16
N LEU A 168 -23.12 12.08 -2.18
CA LEU A 168 -22.70 12.70 -3.44
C LEU A 168 -23.85 12.80 -4.46
N ASN A 169 -24.95 12.08 -4.22
CA ASN A 169 -26.05 11.87 -5.17
C ASN A 169 -25.55 11.34 -6.53
N LEU A 170 -24.69 10.31 -6.49
CA LEU A 170 -24.14 9.66 -7.67
C LEU A 170 -24.32 8.14 -7.61
N PRO A 171 -24.64 7.46 -8.73
CA PRO A 171 -24.66 6.01 -8.79
C PRO A 171 -23.24 5.43 -8.70
N VAL A 172 -23.01 4.54 -7.74
CA VAL A 172 -21.73 3.83 -7.60
C VAL A 172 -21.71 2.56 -8.46
N VAL A 173 -20.56 2.29 -9.08
CA VAL A 173 -20.30 1.07 -9.84
C VAL A 173 -19.34 0.18 -9.05
N TYR A 174 -19.73 -1.05 -8.76
CA TYR A 174 -18.86 -2.05 -8.14
C TYR A 174 -18.37 -3.05 -9.19
N ALA A 175 -17.06 -3.29 -9.21
CA ALA A 175 -16.47 -4.30 -10.09
C ALA A 175 -15.48 -5.20 -9.34
N TYR A 176 -15.45 -6.47 -9.76
CA TYR A 176 -14.62 -7.52 -9.16
C TYR A 176 -13.93 -8.33 -10.24
N SER A 177 -12.70 -8.77 -9.97
CA SER A 177 -11.97 -9.66 -10.88
C SER A 177 -10.96 -10.50 -10.13
N ASN A 178 -10.79 -11.73 -10.60
CA ASN A 178 -9.75 -12.64 -10.10
C ASN A 178 -8.37 -12.40 -10.74
N VAL A 179 -8.20 -11.42 -11.64
CA VAL A 179 -6.96 -11.23 -12.42
C VAL A 179 -5.69 -11.16 -11.55
N ARG A 180 -5.75 -10.46 -10.41
CA ARG A 180 -4.61 -10.34 -9.49
C ARG A 180 -4.37 -11.58 -8.62
N GLN A 181 -5.35 -12.46 -8.51
CA GLN A 181 -5.17 -13.77 -7.87
C GLN A 181 -4.40 -14.71 -8.79
N LEU A 182 -4.67 -14.63 -10.10
CA LEU A 182 -4.07 -15.44 -11.15
C LEU A 182 -2.66 -14.95 -11.55
N PHE A 183 -2.51 -13.62 -11.69
CA PHE A 183 -1.28 -12.97 -12.13
C PHE A 183 -0.75 -12.06 -11.02
N ARG A 184 -0.05 -12.66 -10.07
CA ARG A 184 0.40 -11.97 -8.85
C ARG A 184 1.53 -11.00 -9.16
N MET A 185 1.28 -9.74 -8.84
CA MET A 185 2.26 -8.65 -8.90
C MET A 185 2.08 -7.74 -7.69
N ARG A 186 3.20 -7.19 -7.19
CA ARG A 186 3.18 -6.22 -6.10
C ARG A 186 2.42 -4.97 -6.53
N HIS A 187 1.35 -4.62 -5.82
CA HIS A 187 0.46 -3.51 -6.20
C HIS A 187 1.20 -2.19 -6.37
N TYR A 188 2.17 -1.93 -5.49
CA TYR A 188 3.02 -0.74 -5.53
C TYR A 188 3.66 -0.49 -6.91
N TYR A 189 3.97 -1.55 -7.67
CA TYR A 189 4.60 -1.44 -8.99
C TYR A 189 3.63 -1.44 -10.17
N THR A 190 2.34 -1.72 -9.96
CA THR A 190 1.40 -2.02 -11.05
C THR A 190 -0.02 -1.49 -10.84
N HIS A 191 -0.24 -0.63 -9.84
CA HIS A 191 -1.58 -0.13 -9.50
C HIS A 191 -2.27 0.60 -10.66
N THR A 192 -1.55 1.42 -11.44
CA THR A 192 -2.11 2.11 -12.61
C THR A 192 -2.66 1.11 -13.63
N TYR A 193 -1.89 0.07 -13.97
CA TYR A 193 -2.30 -0.98 -14.92
C TYR A 193 -3.50 -1.78 -14.43
N THR A 194 -3.50 -2.15 -13.14
CA THR A 194 -4.63 -2.88 -12.56
C THR A 194 -5.89 -2.03 -12.64
N SER A 195 -5.80 -0.75 -12.27
CA SER A 195 -6.96 0.14 -12.27
C SER A 195 -7.47 0.36 -13.69
N MET A 196 -6.56 0.56 -14.64
CA MET A 196 -6.95 0.72 -16.05
C MET A 196 -7.53 -0.56 -16.65
N PHE A 197 -7.15 -1.75 -16.20
CA PHE A 197 -7.88 -2.98 -16.54
C PHE A 197 -9.37 -2.86 -16.15
N PHE A 198 -9.68 -2.45 -14.91
CA PHE A 198 -11.06 -2.30 -14.46
C PHE A 198 -11.84 -1.26 -15.28
N VAL A 199 -11.21 -0.13 -15.62
CA VAL A 199 -11.83 0.92 -16.43
C VAL A 199 -12.09 0.45 -17.86
N HIS A 200 -11.11 -0.22 -18.49
CA HIS A 200 -11.24 -0.72 -19.86
C HIS A 200 -12.30 -1.82 -20.00
N MET A 201 -12.53 -2.63 -18.96
CA MET A 201 -13.63 -3.60 -18.94
C MET A 201 -15.02 -2.94 -19.00
N LEU A 202 -15.10 -1.66 -18.68
CA LEU A 202 -16.31 -0.83 -18.71
C LEU A 202 -16.19 0.37 -19.66
N ASN A 203 -15.38 0.27 -20.73
CA ASN A 203 -15.24 1.38 -21.68
C ASN A 203 -16.55 1.74 -22.40
N LYS A 204 -17.53 0.84 -22.51
CA LYS A 204 -18.86 1.21 -23.00
C LYS A 204 -19.64 2.12 -22.04
N LEU A 205 -19.26 2.17 -20.77
CA LEU A 205 -19.80 3.15 -19.82
C LEU A 205 -18.97 4.43 -19.86
N PHE A 206 -17.67 4.31 -19.60
CA PHE A 206 -16.78 5.46 -19.41
C PHE A 206 -16.24 6.02 -20.72
N ASP A 207 -16.45 7.31 -20.92
CA ASP A 207 -15.76 8.12 -21.93
C ASP A 207 -14.49 8.75 -21.37
N THR A 208 -14.58 9.27 -20.14
CA THR A 208 -13.45 9.89 -19.44
C THR A 208 -13.30 9.29 -18.05
N TYR A 209 -12.07 8.94 -17.66
CA TYR A 209 -11.77 8.45 -16.32
C TYR A 209 -10.65 9.23 -15.67
N PHE A 210 -10.92 9.80 -14.49
CA PHE A 210 -9.92 10.44 -13.66
C PHE A 210 -9.29 9.44 -12.71
N TYR A 211 -8.04 9.06 -12.97
CA TYR A 211 -7.23 8.29 -12.03
C TYR A 211 -6.70 9.20 -10.92
N SER A 212 -6.96 8.89 -9.66
CA SER A 212 -6.61 9.76 -8.55
C SER A 212 -5.11 9.72 -8.24
N SER A 213 -4.37 10.70 -8.78
CA SER A 213 -2.91 10.73 -8.73
C SER A 213 -2.38 10.97 -7.32
N THR A 214 -1.35 10.21 -6.94
CA THR A 214 -0.70 10.32 -5.63
C THR A 214 0.41 11.38 -5.60
N VAL A 215 1.14 11.53 -6.71
CA VAL A 215 2.32 12.42 -6.85
C VAL A 215 2.10 13.47 -7.93
N ASP A 216 2.90 14.53 -7.86
CA ASP A 216 2.99 15.55 -8.90
C ASP A 216 3.85 15.08 -10.09
N PHE A 217 3.61 15.66 -11.28
CA PHE A 217 4.34 15.32 -12.50
C PHE A 217 5.82 15.74 -12.47
N GLY A 218 6.25 16.63 -11.57
CA GLY A 218 7.67 16.85 -11.28
C GLY A 218 8.37 15.62 -10.70
N SER A 219 7.63 14.63 -10.18
CA SER A 219 8.16 13.33 -9.77
C SER A 219 8.22 12.31 -10.92
N PHE A 220 7.92 12.71 -12.16
CA PHE A 220 7.92 11.82 -13.31
C PHE A 220 9.32 11.23 -13.54
N SER A 221 9.41 9.90 -13.58
CA SER A 221 10.64 9.18 -13.85
C SER A 221 10.37 7.81 -14.45
N LEU A 222 11.19 7.45 -15.44
CA LEU A 222 11.23 6.10 -16.01
C LEU A 222 12.39 5.27 -15.46
N ALA A 223 13.32 5.89 -14.72
CA ALA A 223 14.48 5.20 -14.18
C ALA A 223 14.06 4.16 -13.14
N ASP A 224 14.53 2.92 -13.33
CA ASP A 224 14.25 1.82 -12.43
C ASP A 224 12.74 1.62 -12.14
N SER A 225 11.88 1.84 -13.14
CA SER A 225 10.42 1.83 -13.02
C SER A 225 9.82 0.54 -12.46
N SER A 226 10.52 -0.60 -12.58
CA SER A 226 10.13 -1.88 -11.99
C SER A 226 10.31 -1.96 -10.47
N ARG A 227 11.11 -1.06 -9.88
CA ARG A 227 11.41 -1.00 -8.44
C ARG A 227 10.79 0.21 -7.73
N HIS A 228 10.17 1.12 -8.46
CA HIS A 228 9.56 2.32 -7.92
C HIS A 228 8.03 2.29 -8.08
N ASP A 229 7.36 3.16 -7.33
CA ASP A 229 5.91 3.30 -7.38
C ASP A 229 5.44 3.56 -8.82
N ALA A 230 4.39 2.87 -9.28
CA ALA A 230 3.82 3.09 -10.62
C ALA A 230 3.35 4.54 -10.85
N SER A 231 3.13 5.32 -9.78
CA SER A 231 2.77 6.73 -9.87
C SER A 231 3.85 7.59 -10.55
N HIS A 232 5.13 7.16 -10.54
CA HIS A 232 6.23 7.93 -11.15
C HIS A 232 6.19 7.95 -12.69
N HIS A 233 5.51 7.00 -13.33
CA HIS A 233 5.37 6.99 -14.79
C HIS A 233 3.89 6.98 -15.22
N GLU A 234 2.98 7.27 -14.29
CA GLU A 234 1.54 7.31 -14.51
C GLU A 234 1.16 8.23 -15.68
N LEU A 235 1.80 9.40 -15.82
CA LEU A 235 1.54 10.31 -16.94
C LEU A 235 1.70 9.61 -18.29
N LEU A 236 2.79 8.86 -18.47
CA LEU A 236 3.05 8.08 -19.69
C LEU A 236 2.06 6.92 -19.80
N SER A 237 1.82 6.19 -18.71
CA SER A 237 0.89 5.06 -18.71
C SER A 237 -0.53 5.51 -19.07
N LEU A 238 -1.11 6.52 -18.43
CA LEU A 238 -2.48 6.97 -18.74
C LEU A 238 -2.59 7.49 -20.18
N GLN A 239 -1.58 8.20 -20.68
CA GLN A 239 -1.53 8.59 -22.09
C GLN A 239 -1.52 7.37 -23.01
N ALA A 240 -0.60 6.43 -22.80
CA ALA A 240 -0.44 5.28 -23.66
C ALA A 240 -1.59 4.26 -23.56
N LEU A 241 -2.32 4.27 -22.45
CA LEU A 241 -3.47 3.40 -22.19
C LEU A 241 -4.81 4.04 -22.56
N SER A 242 -4.82 5.30 -23.01
CA SER A 242 -6.01 5.94 -23.56
C SER A 242 -6.31 5.39 -24.96
N THR A 243 -7.56 5.49 -25.39
CA THR A 243 -8.03 5.11 -26.73
C THR A 243 -8.92 6.21 -27.30
N ARG A 244 -9.32 6.08 -28.56
CA ARG A 244 -10.32 6.96 -29.19
C ARG A 244 -11.67 6.98 -28.48
N SER A 245 -12.02 5.95 -27.70
CA SER A 245 -13.27 5.86 -26.94
C SER A 245 -13.09 6.04 -25.44
N LEU A 246 -11.85 6.22 -24.94
CA LEU A 246 -11.55 6.33 -23.52
C LEU A 246 -10.41 7.31 -23.27
N THR A 247 -10.71 8.42 -22.62
CA THR A 247 -9.71 9.39 -22.18
C THR A 247 -9.35 9.15 -20.72
N LEU A 248 -8.09 8.82 -20.44
CA LEU A 248 -7.57 8.62 -19.09
C LEU A 248 -6.80 9.85 -18.64
N LEU A 249 -7.18 10.41 -17.49
CA LEU A 249 -6.61 11.67 -16.98
C LEU A 249 -6.18 11.54 -15.52
N SER A 250 -5.11 12.25 -15.15
CA SER A 250 -4.67 12.37 -13.77
C SER A 250 -5.56 13.34 -12.98
N GLY A 251 -6.31 12.78 -12.02
CA GLY A 251 -7.09 13.48 -11.00
C GLY A 251 -6.18 14.07 -9.93
N GLY A 252 -5.74 15.32 -10.14
CA GLY A 252 -5.05 16.09 -9.12
C GLY A 252 -3.53 15.96 -9.08
N ALA A 253 -2.88 15.60 -10.19
CA ALA A 253 -1.42 15.61 -10.28
C ALA A 253 -0.80 17.00 -10.03
N ALA A 254 -1.49 18.09 -10.34
CA ALA A 254 -0.99 19.45 -10.08
C ALA A 254 -1.00 19.88 -8.59
N SER A 255 -1.37 18.99 -7.66
CA SER A 255 -1.49 19.32 -6.24
C SER A 255 -0.72 18.31 -5.39
N SER A 256 0.08 18.83 -4.47
CA SER A 256 0.73 18.07 -3.42
C SER A 256 -0.31 17.42 -2.50
N ARG A 257 0.12 16.40 -1.76
CA ARG A 257 -0.72 15.75 -0.74
C ARG A 257 -1.24 16.72 0.33
N ILE A 258 -0.43 17.74 0.66
CA ILE A 258 -0.77 18.76 1.64
C ILE A 258 -1.91 19.63 1.11
N GLU A 259 -1.78 20.15 -0.11
CA GLU A 259 -2.81 20.96 -0.77
C GLU A 259 -4.11 20.17 -0.96
N LYS A 260 -4.01 18.88 -1.31
CA LYS A 260 -5.18 18.00 -1.41
C LYS A 260 -5.90 17.89 -0.07
N THR A 261 -5.17 17.70 1.02
CA THR A 261 -5.77 17.62 2.38
C THR A 261 -6.43 18.94 2.76
N GLN A 262 -5.80 20.07 2.45
CA GLN A 262 -6.35 21.41 2.70
C GLN A 262 -7.68 21.61 1.96
N ALA A 263 -7.74 21.24 0.67
CA ALA A 263 -8.92 21.42 -0.16
C ALA A 263 -10.12 20.60 0.34
N LEU A 264 -9.87 19.49 1.04
CA LEU A 264 -10.93 18.65 1.61
C LEU A 264 -11.56 19.22 2.88
N ARG A 265 -10.97 20.25 3.49
CA ARG A 265 -11.53 20.91 4.68
C ARG A 265 -12.97 21.37 4.44
N ASP A 266 -13.24 21.95 3.29
CA ASP A 266 -14.55 22.52 2.94
C ASP A 266 -15.46 21.51 2.24
N PHE A 267 -15.02 20.25 2.13
CA PHE A 267 -15.77 19.19 1.47
C PHE A 267 -16.43 18.26 2.49
N GLN A 268 -17.71 18.49 2.75
CA GLN A 268 -18.48 17.78 3.79
C GLN A 268 -18.37 16.24 3.72
N PRO A 269 -18.48 15.58 2.54
CA PRO A 269 -18.31 14.12 2.47
C PRO A 269 -16.93 13.65 2.97
N ALA A 270 -15.85 14.40 2.74
CA ALA A 270 -14.54 14.02 3.28
C ALA A 270 -14.49 14.16 4.80
N ARG A 271 -15.11 15.18 5.39
CA ARG A 271 -15.17 15.35 6.86
C ARG A 271 -15.91 14.20 7.55
N ASP A 272 -16.92 13.66 6.89
CA ASP A 272 -17.77 12.61 7.42
C ASP A 272 -17.24 11.20 7.15
N TYR A 273 -16.50 11.00 6.04
CA TYR A 273 -16.17 9.68 5.54
C TYR A 273 -14.70 9.43 5.18
N LEU A 274 -13.76 10.39 5.31
CA LEU A 274 -12.35 10.17 4.95
C LEU A 274 -11.73 8.93 5.64
N ARG A 275 -11.23 7.98 4.85
CA ARG A 275 -10.55 6.76 5.28
C ARG A 275 -9.18 6.64 4.61
N VAL A 276 -8.13 6.82 5.40
CA VAL A 276 -6.73 6.72 4.94
C VAL A 276 -6.05 5.44 5.42
N CYS A 277 -6.71 4.67 6.30
CA CYS A 277 -6.15 3.46 6.89
C CYS A 277 -5.96 2.33 5.86
N LEU A 278 -4.89 1.55 6.03
CA LEU A 278 -4.63 0.35 5.23
C LEU A 278 -4.99 -0.96 5.94
N PHE A 279 -5.35 -0.90 7.23
CA PHE A 279 -5.41 -2.10 8.08
C PHE A 279 -6.76 -2.32 8.75
N GLU A 280 -7.56 -1.27 8.88
CA GLU A 280 -8.81 -1.29 9.63
C GLU A 280 -9.89 -0.55 8.83
N GLU A 281 -11.16 -0.90 9.08
CA GLU A 281 -12.33 -0.19 8.50
C GLU A 281 -12.48 1.26 8.99
N PHE A 282 -11.73 1.62 10.03
CA PHE A 282 -11.63 2.95 10.61
C PHE A 282 -10.19 3.46 10.55
N ASN A 283 -10.01 4.77 10.73
CA ASN A 283 -8.68 5.33 10.84
C ASN A 283 -8.05 4.92 12.17
N CYS A 284 -7.01 4.08 12.15
CA CYS A 284 -6.40 3.52 13.35
C CYS A 284 -5.49 4.50 14.11
N MET A 285 -5.31 5.72 13.59
CA MET A 285 -4.50 6.82 14.13
C MET A 285 -2.99 6.55 14.17
N THR A 286 -2.51 5.44 13.63
CA THR A 286 -1.20 4.93 14.06
C THR A 286 -0.41 4.24 12.97
N CYS A 287 -1.06 3.87 11.85
CA CYS A 287 -0.36 3.51 10.62
C CYS A 287 0.28 4.74 10.00
N TRP A 288 1.27 4.53 9.12
CA TRP A 288 2.00 5.63 8.47
C TRP A 288 1.07 6.58 7.69
N LYS A 289 0.01 6.06 7.04
CA LYS A 289 -0.99 6.90 6.36
C LYS A 289 -1.77 7.79 7.34
N CYS A 290 -2.30 7.22 8.42
CA CYS A 290 -3.01 7.98 9.46
C CYS A 290 -2.11 9.03 10.12
N ARG A 291 -0.87 8.65 10.50
CA ARG A 291 0.07 9.58 11.15
C ARG A 291 0.41 10.76 10.26
N ARG A 292 0.74 10.50 8.99
CA ARG A 292 0.97 11.56 8.00
C ARG A 292 -0.24 12.47 7.86
N THR A 293 -1.44 11.93 7.71
CA THR A 293 -2.66 12.72 7.55
C THR A 293 -2.96 13.57 8.79
N LEU A 294 -2.83 13.03 10.01
CA LEU A 294 -2.99 13.79 11.25
C LEU A 294 -1.97 14.92 11.37
N LEU A 295 -0.70 14.67 11.04
CA LEU A 295 0.34 15.70 11.01
C LEU A 295 0.07 16.78 9.96
N THR A 296 -0.45 16.41 8.80
CA THR A 296 -0.88 17.37 7.77
C THR A 296 -2.04 18.23 8.28
N MET A 297 -3.04 17.63 8.93
CA MET A 297 -4.16 18.36 9.52
C MET A 297 -3.72 19.27 10.67
N ASP A 298 -2.75 18.84 11.49
CA ASP A 298 -2.15 19.64 12.57
C ASP A 298 -1.39 20.85 12.02
N MET A 299 -0.55 20.63 11.00
CA MET A 299 0.14 21.71 10.29
C MET A 299 -0.83 22.75 9.71
N GLN A 300 -2.03 22.33 9.32
CA GLN A 300 -3.05 23.16 8.70
C GLN A 300 -4.06 23.77 9.68
N ASP A 301 -3.97 23.44 10.97
CA ASP A 301 -4.98 23.77 11.99
C ASP A 301 -6.41 23.33 11.59
N THR A 302 -6.52 22.13 11.01
CA THR A 302 -7.78 21.54 10.53
C THR A 302 -8.20 20.28 11.27
N LEU A 303 -7.48 19.87 12.33
CA LEU A 303 -7.80 18.67 13.10
C LEU A 303 -9.27 18.62 13.55
N ALA A 304 -9.80 19.74 14.07
CA ALA A 304 -11.17 19.83 14.54
C ALA A 304 -12.21 19.58 13.44
N ASP A 305 -11.88 19.90 12.18
CA ASP A 305 -12.80 19.71 11.05
C ASP A 305 -13.04 18.23 10.73
N PHE A 306 -12.11 17.34 11.11
CA PHE A 306 -12.14 15.91 10.81
C PHE A 306 -12.41 15.02 12.04
N GLY A 307 -12.90 15.59 13.15
CA GLY A 307 -13.14 14.85 14.41
C GLY A 307 -14.13 13.68 14.34
N LYS A 308 -14.95 13.58 13.28
CA LYS A 308 -15.84 12.42 13.05
C LYS A 308 -15.10 11.18 12.56
N VAL A 309 -13.98 11.36 11.87
CA VAL A 309 -13.22 10.29 11.22
C VAL A 309 -11.81 10.13 11.79
N MET A 310 -11.33 11.12 12.53
CA MET A 310 -10.07 11.13 13.24
C MET A 310 -10.29 11.30 14.75
N ASP A 311 -9.63 10.48 15.55
CA ASP A 311 -9.58 10.63 17.01
C ASP A 311 -8.53 11.71 17.36
N VAL A 312 -9.00 12.96 17.35
CA VAL A 312 -8.18 14.16 17.55
C VAL A 312 -7.64 14.26 18.98
N GLU A 313 -8.42 13.82 19.97
CA GLU A 313 -7.98 13.85 21.37
C GLU A 313 -6.82 12.88 21.59
N ARG A 314 -6.93 11.66 21.07
CA ARG A 314 -5.82 10.70 21.09
C ARG A 314 -4.57 11.26 20.39
N TYR A 315 -4.73 11.97 19.27
CA TYR A 315 -3.60 12.63 18.62
C TYR A 315 -2.96 13.68 19.54
N ARG A 316 -3.76 14.59 20.12
CA ARG A 316 -3.29 15.66 21.01
C ARG A 316 -2.53 15.12 22.22
N GLU A 317 -3.07 14.10 22.89
CA GLU A 317 -2.45 13.43 24.03
C GLU A 317 -1.11 12.76 23.69
N ASN A 318 -0.91 12.39 22.41
CA ASN A 318 0.24 11.62 21.97
C ASN A 318 1.08 12.34 20.91
N ARG A 319 0.94 13.67 20.75
CA ARG A 319 1.48 14.44 19.62
C ARG A 319 2.99 14.23 19.41
N GLU A 320 3.78 14.18 20.49
CA GLU A 320 5.23 13.92 20.40
C GLU A 320 5.54 12.54 19.77
N HIS A 321 4.70 11.52 19.94
CA HIS A 321 4.88 10.23 19.29
C HIS A 321 4.67 10.27 17.78
N TYR A 322 3.85 11.21 17.28
CA TYR A 322 3.67 11.42 15.85
C TYR A 322 4.86 12.17 15.25
N LEU A 323 5.38 13.17 15.98
CA LEU A 323 6.61 13.88 15.59
C LEU A 323 7.83 12.96 15.61
N ALA A 324 7.93 12.05 16.58
CA ALA A 324 8.96 11.00 16.60
C ALA A 324 8.89 10.08 15.38
N TRP A 325 7.68 9.67 15.00
CA TRP A 325 7.48 8.94 13.75
C TRP A 325 7.90 9.75 12.53
N LEU A 326 7.58 11.05 12.49
CA LEU A 326 7.97 11.95 11.39
C LEU A 326 9.50 12.08 11.27
N VAL A 327 10.22 12.24 12.39
CA VAL A 327 11.68 12.25 12.42
C VAL A 327 12.24 10.93 11.87
N LYS A 328 11.72 9.79 12.34
CA LYS A 328 12.13 8.48 11.81
C LYS A 328 11.90 8.39 10.29
N ALA A 329 10.69 8.74 9.83
CA ALA A 329 10.32 8.69 8.42
C ALA A 329 11.22 9.61 7.57
N PHE A 330 11.51 10.82 8.04
CA PHE A 330 12.39 11.77 7.34
C PHE A 330 13.83 11.25 7.23
N ARG A 331 14.34 10.57 8.27
CA ARG A 331 15.70 10.00 8.26
C ARG A 331 15.81 8.76 7.37
N GLU A 332 14.73 8.00 7.22
CA GLU A 332 14.69 6.78 6.40
C GLU A 332 14.37 7.09 4.92
N SER A 333 13.46 8.04 4.66
CA SER A 333 13.00 8.41 3.33
C SER A 333 12.53 9.88 3.32
N PRO A 334 13.45 10.85 3.18
CA PRO A 334 13.11 12.26 3.23
C PRO A 334 12.21 12.68 2.07
N ASP A 335 12.33 12.03 0.91
CA ASP A 335 11.51 12.27 -0.28
C ASP A 335 10.19 11.48 -0.28
N GLY A 336 9.86 10.84 0.85
CA GLY A 336 8.55 10.25 1.05
C GLY A 336 7.44 11.32 0.99
N VAL A 337 6.26 10.92 0.53
CA VAL A 337 5.14 11.84 0.28
C VAL A 337 4.81 12.69 1.51
N SER A 338 4.99 14.02 1.40
CA SER A 338 4.82 15.05 2.45
C SER A 338 5.85 15.03 3.59
N ILE A 339 6.79 14.10 3.61
CA ILE A 339 7.66 13.90 4.77
C ILE A 339 8.61 15.08 4.97
N ARG A 340 9.25 15.54 3.90
CA ARG A 340 10.15 16.70 3.92
C ARG A 340 9.43 17.97 4.34
N GLU A 341 8.27 18.25 3.77
CA GLU A 341 7.49 19.45 4.03
C GLU A 341 7.00 19.48 5.47
N LEU A 342 6.43 18.36 5.96
CA LEU A 342 5.99 18.24 7.35
C LEU A 342 7.17 18.42 8.32
N HIS A 343 8.30 17.72 8.08
CA HIS A 343 9.47 17.83 8.97
C HIS A 343 10.01 19.26 9.03
N THR A 344 10.09 19.92 7.87
CA THR A 344 10.53 21.31 7.76
C THR A 344 9.61 22.24 8.57
N PHE A 345 8.30 22.12 8.39
CA PHE A 345 7.30 22.91 9.11
C PHE A 345 7.42 22.73 10.63
N PHE A 346 7.37 21.49 11.13
CA PHE A 346 7.40 21.24 12.57
C PHE A 346 8.75 21.63 13.20
N THR A 347 9.85 21.59 12.45
CA THR A 347 11.16 22.06 12.91
C THR A 347 11.19 23.58 13.09
N GLN A 348 10.49 24.32 12.23
CA GLN A 348 10.39 25.78 12.30
C GLN A 348 9.41 26.23 13.40
N GLU A 349 8.22 25.63 13.45
CA GLU A 349 7.15 26.03 14.38
C GLU A 349 7.34 25.47 15.80
N HIS A 350 7.99 24.31 15.95
CA HIS A 350 8.21 23.66 17.25
C HIS A 350 9.68 23.21 17.44
N PRO A 351 10.64 24.15 17.39
CA PRO A 351 12.07 23.82 17.35
C PRO A 351 12.57 23.11 18.62
N GLU A 352 12.00 23.41 19.78
CA GLU A 352 12.39 22.74 21.03
C GLU A 352 11.95 21.27 21.06
N ALA A 353 10.70 20.98 20.70
CA ALA A 353 10.18 19.62 20.64
C ALA A 353 10.96 18.79 19.61
N MET A 354 11.15 19.34 18.40
CA MET A 354 11.89 18.65 17.34
C MET A 354 13.35 18.41 17.72
N ARG A 355 14.05 19.36 18.36
CA ARG A 355 15.43 19.14 18.84
C ARG A 355 15.50 18.01 19.88
N ARG A 356 14.57 17.96 20.83
CA ARG A 356 14.53 16.88 21.83
C ARG A 356 14.30 15.52 21.15
N ILE A 357 13.34 15.43 20.25
CA ILE A 357 12.98 14.19 19.55
C ILE A 357 14.13 13.72 18.64
N GLU A 358 14.77 14.62 17.91
CA GLU A 358 15.94 14.31 17.07
C GLU A 358 17.13 13.81 17.90
N ALA A 359 17.40 14.44 19.05
CA ALA A 359 18.45 13.99 19.96
C ALA A 359 18.16 12.58 20.51
N LEU A 360 16.91 12.34 20.92
CA LEU A 360 16.48 11.04 21.43
C LEU A 360 16.51 9.97 20.33
N TYR A 361 16.10 10.30 19.10
CA TYR A 361 16.22 9.41 17.94
C TYR A 361 17.68 9.09 17.64
N ALA A 362 18.58 10.08 17.66
CA ALA A 362 20.01 9.86 17.46
C ALA A 362 20.63 8.95 18.54
N GLU A 363 20.23 9.11 19.81
CA GLU A 363 20.67 8.25 20.90
C GLU A 363 20.20 6.80 20.71
N VAL A 364 18.94 6.61 20.29
CA VAL A 364 18.39 5.30 19.95
C VAL A 364 19.15 4.65 18.78
N ARG A 365 19.54 5.44 17.77
CA ARG A 365 20.32 4.95 16.61
C ARG A 365 21.81 4.73 16.90
N ALA A 366 22.34 5.33 17.98
CA ALA A 366 23.70 5.06 18.47
C ALA A 366 23.83 3.71 19.20
N ALA A 367 22.80 2.86 19.13
CA ALA A 367 22.76 1.54 19.73
C ALA A 367 23.96 0.67 19.35
N ARG A 368 24.42 -0.13 20.31
CA ARG A 368 25.60 -0.99 20.16
C ARG A 368 25.21 -2.46 20.21
N PHE A 369 25.52 -3.18 19.14
CA PHE A 369 25.40 -4.63 19.07
C PHE A 369 26.72 -5.27 19.50
N GLN A 370 26.64 -6.25 20.39
CA GLN A 370 27.81 -6.98 20.90
C GLN A 370 27.49 -8.48 20.96
N PRO A 371 28.24 -9.33 20.23
CA PRO A 371 28.15 -10.77 20.40
C PRO A 371 28.44 -11.15 21.85
N MET A 372 27.64 -12.07 22.40
CA MET A 372 27.91 -12.60 23.73
C MET A 372 29.19 -13.46 23.69
N LYS A 373 30.19 -13.11 24.49
CA LYS A 373 31.42 -13.92 24.66
C LYS A 373 31.12 -15.38 25.05
N ARG A 374 30.02 -15.61 25.76
CA ARG A 374 29.49 -16.93 26.10
C ARG A 374 27.96 -16.92 25.94
N PRO A 375 27.45 -17.33 24.77
CA PRO A 375 26.02 -17.54 24.58
C PRO A 375 25.49 -18.54 25.62
N ARG A 376 24.37 -18.22 26.27
CA ARG A 376 23.87 -19.00 27.40
C ARG A 376 22.36 -18.91 27.56
N ARG A 377 21.82 -19.81 28.39
CA ARG A 377 20.40 -19.88 28.73
C ARG A 377 20.09 -19.05 29.97
N PHE A 378 18.97 -18.35 29.93
CA PHE A 378 18.37 -17.66 31.07
C PHE A 378 16.95 -18.19 31.28
N THR A 379 16.52 -18.22 32.54
CA THR A 379 15.12 -18.46 32.88
C THR A 379 14.43 -17.12 33.09
N VAL A 380 13.27 -17.00 32.46
CA VAL A 380 12.38 -15.86 32.58
C VAL A 380 11.77 -15.84 33.98
N ALA A 381 11.98 -14.76 34.72
CA ALA A 381 11.63 -14.68 36.14
C ALA A 381 10.13 -14.43 36.40
N HIS A 382 9.47 -13.73 35.47
CA HIS A 382 8.05 -13.40 35.44
C HIS A 382 7.65 -13.29 33.96
N ASP A 383 6.36 -13.25 33.62
CA ASP A 383 5.95 -13.11 32.23
C ASP A 383 6.59 -11.86 31.58
N VAL A 384 7.37 -12.07 30.52
CA VAL A 384 8.06 -10.99 29.79
C VAL A 384 7.61 -10.94 28.36
N ARG A 385 7.48 -9.73 27.81
CA ARG A 385 7.34 -9.54 26.36
C ARG A 385 8.67 -9.13 25.76
N LYS A 386 8.99 -9.67 24.59
CA LYS A 386 10.03 -9.05 23.76
C LYS A 386 9.55 -7.66 23.35
N VAL A 387 10.42 -6.68 23.38
CA VAL A 387 10.15 -5.30 22.97
C VAL A 387 11.10 -4.91 21.84
N ASN A 388 10.73 -3.92 21.03
CA ASN A 388 11.66 -3.26 20.13
C ASN A 388 12.39 -2.15 20.88
N PRO A 389 13.68 -2.32 21.23
CA PRO A 389 14.40 -1.31 21.99
C PRO A 389 14.73 -0.07 21.13
N PHE A 390 14.59 -0.16 19.79
CA PHE A 390 14.75 0.97 18.86
C PHE A 390 13.47 1.78 18.68
N GLU A 391 12.36 1.33 19.25
CA GLU A 391 11.11 2.08 19.33
C GLU A 391 10.69 2.19 20.81
N PRO A 392 11.46 2.92 21.64
CA PRO A 392 11.15 3.03 23.06
C PRO A 392 9.78 3.67 23.25
N GLU A 393 9.08 3.24 24.30
CA GLU A 393 7.74 3.73 24.66
C GLU A 393 7.72 5.26 24.83
N GLN A 394 8.83 5.84 25.30
CA GLN A 394 9.03 7.29 25.42
C GLN A 394 8.90 8.05 24.08
N LEU A 395 9.22 7.41 22.95
CA LEU A 395 9.14 8.00 21.61
C LEU A 395 7.91 7.54 20.83
N PHE A 396 7.42 6.32 21.04
CA PHE A 396 6.45 5.70 20.14
C PHE A 396 5.16 5.21 20.84
N GLY A 397 5.06 5.39 22.15
CA GLY A 397 3.93 4.93 22.98
C GLY A 397 3.92 3.43 23.25
N ALA A 398 2.99 3.00 24.10
CA ALA A 398 2.85 1.60 24.49
C ALA A 398 2.30 0.74 23.34
N GLY A 399 2.95 -0.39 23.04
CA GLY A 399 2.22 -1.56 22.54
C GLY A 399 2.07 -1.80 21.04
N ARG A 400 3.06 -1.51 20.18
CA ARG A 400 3.03 -2.03 18.78
C ARG A 400 4.15 -2.96 18.38
N ALA A 401 5.33 -2.79 18.93
CA ALA A 401 6.49 -3.62 18.61
C ALA A 401 6.82 -4.62 19.73
N ALA A 402 5.78 -5.14 20.40
CA ALA A 402 5.95 -6.16 21.42
C ALA A 402 5.70 -7.55 20.80
N GLY A 403 6.68 -8.44 20.96
CA GLY A 403 6.53 -9.85 20.59
C GLY A 403 5.56 -10.59 21.53
N LYS A 404 5.32 -11.87 21.24
CA LYS A 404 4.51 -12.73 22.12
C LYS A 404 5.03 -12.71 23.57
N THR A 405 4.11 -12.76 24.52
CA THR A 405 4.45 -12.96 25.93
C THR A 405 5.16 -14.30 26.10
N ILE A 406 6.23 -14.29 26.87
CA ILE A 406 7.01 -15.45 27.27
C ILE A 406 6.72 -15.67 28.74
N GLU A 407 6.18 -16.84 29.06
CA GLU A 407 5.76 -17.18 30.41
C GLU A 407 6.95 -17.37 31.36
N ALA A 408 6.71 -17.05 32.64
CA ALA A 408 7.64 -17.32 33.72
C ALA A 408 8.10 -18.80 33.71
N GLY A 409 9.38 -19.04 33.99
CA GLY A 409 9.98 -20.38 33.96
C GLY A 409 10.48 -20.83 32.59
N ALA A 410 10.10 -20.15 31.50
CA ALA A 410 10.64 -20.45 30.17
C ALA A 410 12.16 -20.22 30.13
N THR A 411 12.88 -21.18 29.54
CA THR A 411 14.35 -21.10 29.40
C THR A 411 14.71 -20.72 27.96
N ILE A 412 15.37 -19.57 27.79
CA ILE A 412 15.69 -19.01 26.47
C ILE A 412 17.20 -18.86 26.30
N PHE A 413 17.69 -19.19 25.10
CA PHE A 413 19.09 -19.01 24.71
C PHE A 413 19.30 -17.67 24.00
N PHE A 414 20.29 -16.92 24.46
CA PHE A 414 20.68 -15.62 23.92
C PHE A 414 22.14 -15.66 23.47
N ASP A 415 22.43 -14.96 22.37
CA ASP A 415 23.75 -14.92 21.73
C ASP A 415 24.24 -13.49 21.43
N GLU A 416 23.40 -12.47 21.62
CA GLU A 416 23.74 -11.08 21.36
C GLU A 416 23.18 -10.15 22.44
N ILE A 417 23.97 -9.13 22.78
CA ILE A 417 23.58 -8.01 23.63
C ILE A 417 23.39 -6.80 22.73
N VAL A 418 22.26 -6.13 22.86
CA VAL A 418 22.04 -4.80 22.30
C VAL A 418 21.94 -3.78 23.43
N THR A 419 22.68 -2.69 23.33
CA THR A 419 22.58 -1.57 24.28
C THR A 419 21.93 -0.39 23.57
N VAL A 420 20.80 0.07 24.08
CA VAL A 420 20.06 1.23 23.56
C VAL A 420 19.82 2.19 24.72
N MET A 421 20.21 3.46 24.56
CA MET A 421 20.13 4.49 25.61
C MET A 421 20.68 4.02 26.97
N GLY A 422 21.84 3.36 26.95
CA GLY A 422 22.48 2.81 28.16
C GLY A 422 21.83 1.55 28.76
N ARG A 423 20.61 1.17 28.37
CA ARG A 423 19.95 -0.05 28.82
C ARG A 423 20.35 -1.25 27.96
N LYS A 424 20.62 -2.38 28.60
CA LYS A 424 21.01 -3.63 27.92
C LYS A 424 19.80 -4.53 27.71
N TYR A 425 19.70 -5.07 26.51
CA TYR A 425 18.72 -6.06 26.11
C TYR A 425 19.44 -7.27 25.51
N LEU A 426 18.85 -8.45 25.66
CA LEU A 426 19.33 -9.69 25.06
C LEU A 426 18.45 -10.09 23.89
N ARG A 427 19.10 -10.49 22.78
CA ARG A 427 18.42 -11.02 21.59
C ARG A 427 18.60 -12.52 21.50
N THR A 428 17.53 -13.20 21.08
CA THR A 428 17.60 -14.64 20.84
C THR A 428 18.27 -14.90 19.50
N ARG A 429 18.89 -16.08 19.35
CA ARG A 429 19.51 -16.49 18.08
C ARG A 429 18.59 -16.31 16.88
N ARG A 430 17.30 -16.61 17.04
CA ARG A 430 16.29 -16.42 15.99
C ARG A 430 16.12 -14.95 15.62
N ASP A 431 16.02 -14.04 16.60
CA ASP A 431 15.84 -12.62 16.32
C ASP A 431 17.09 -12.04 15.65
N SER A 432 18.28 -12.43 16.12
CA SER A 432 19.58 -12.06 15.52
C SER A 432 19.65 -12.47 14.05
N HIS A 433 19.32 -13.74 13.75
CA HIS A 433 19.32 -14.27 12.38
C HIS A 433 18.27 -13.62 11.48
N LEU A 434 17.05 -13.40 12.00
CA LEU A 434 15.96 -12.76 11.26
C LEU A 434 16.13 -11.24 11.15
N LYS A 435 17.16 -10.67 11.78
CA LYS A 435 17.32 -9.21 11.97
C LYS A 435 16.04 -8.57 12.51
N ALA A 436 15.32 -9.29 13.38
CA ALA A 436 14.14 -8.77 14.02
C ALA A 436 14.56 -7.83 15.14
N ASP A 437 14.01 -6.62 15.18
CA ASP A 437 14.34 -5.62 16.20
C ASP A 437 13.83 -5.97 17.61
N LEU A 438 13.42 -7.22 17.87
CA LEU A 438 12.90 -7.68 19.15
C LEU A 438 14.02 -8.14 20.10
N ALA A 439 13.94 -7.68 21.36
CA ALA A 439 14.87 -8.05 22.44
C ALA A 439 14.15 -8.12 23.80
N ILE A 440 14.80 -8.71 24.81
CA ILE A 440 14.29 -8.75 26.20
C ILE A 440 15.22 -7.95 27.09
N ALA A 441 14.65 -7.08 27.93
CA ALA A 441 15.44 -6.30 28.85
C ALA A 441 16.16 -7.21 29.85
N MET A 442 17.46 -6.98 30.06
CA MET A 442 18.31 -7.87 30.87
C MET A 442 17.84 -8.00 32.33
N ASP A 443 17.23 -6.94 32.85
CA ASP A 443 16.67 -6.86 34.22
C ASP A 443 15.46 -7.76 34.43
N ALA A 444 14.81 -8.22 33.36
CA ALA A 444 13.67 -9.13 33.43
C ALA A 444 14.07 -10.63 33.43
N LEU A 445 15.37 -10.94 33.45
CA LEU A 445 15.92 -12.30 33.30
C LEU A 445 16.74 -12.74 34.52
N THR A 446 16.63 -14.02 34.86
CA THR A 446 17.47 -14.65 35.89
C THR A 446 18.40 -15.69 35.29
N GLU A 447 19.66 -15.71 35.71
CA GLU A 447 20.65 -16.63 35.17
C GLU A 447 20.44 -18.05 35.70
N THR A 448 20.18 -19.00 34.79
CA THR A 448 20.20 -20.43 35.14
C THR A 448 21.62 -20.91 35.32
N ARG A 449 22.04 -21.16 36.57
CA ARG A 449 23.25 -21.94 36.86
C ARG A 449 23.00 -23.38 36.44
N ASN A 450 23.61 -23.79 35.34
CA ASN A 450 23.60 -25.18 34.88
C ASN A 450 24.43 -26.01 35.87
N THR A 451 23.81 -26.58 36.90
CA THR A 451 24.44 -27.55 37.79
C THR A 451 24.57 -28.90 37.08
N LYS A 452 25.44 -28.99 36.07
CA LYS A 452 25.98 -30.28 35.63
C LYS A 452 27.34 -30.49 36.27
N GLY A 453 27.30 -31.07 37.47
CA GLY A 453 28.47 -31.57 38.17
C GLY A 453 28.10 -32.77 39.04
N ARG A 454 28.69 -33.93 38.71
CA ARG A 454 28.69 -35.22 39.41
C ARG A 454 27.51 -36.18 39.18
N ALA A 455 27.61 -36.97 38.12
CA ALA A 455 27.32 -38.40 38.20
C ALA A 455 28.64 -39.14 37.93
N ARG A 456 29.14 -39.84 38.94
CA ARG A 456 30.41 -40.58 38.96
C ARG A 456 30.36 -41.75 37.97
N LYS A 457 31.51 -42.00 37.34
CA LYS A 457 31.93 -43.29 36.79
C LYS A 457 31.73 -44.39 37.83
N SER A 458 30.88 -45.39 37.54
CA SER A 458 31.02 -46.76 38.05
C SER A 458 29.98 -47.67 37.38
N ALA A 459 30.39 -48.37 36.31
CA ALA A 459 29.86 -49.67 35.92
C ALA A 459 30.72 -50.22 34.77
N SER A 460 31.88 -50.78 35.13
CA SER A 460 32.52 -51.84 34.34
C SER A 460 32.43 -53.11 35.18
N ALA A 461 31.52 -54.00 34.84
CA ALA A 461 31.63 -55.44 35.10
C ALA A 461 30.40 -56.15 34.53
N ALA A 462 30.67 -57.33 33.95
CA ALA A 462 29.78 -58.41 33.56
C ALA A 462 29.04 -58.28 32.21
N VAL A 463 29.04 -59.27 31.31
CA VAL A 463 29.52 -60.67 31.39
C VAL A 463 29.55 -61.27 29.98
N HIS A 464 30.48 -62.20 29.75
CA HIS A 464 30.48 -63.19 28.66
C HIS A 464 29.32 -64.18 28.82
N GLY A 465 28.66 -64.55 27.72
CA GLY A 465 27.69 -65.65 27.68
C GLY A 465 26.76 -65.50 26.50
#